data_AF-A0A954B0E6-F1
#
_entry.id   AF-A0A954B0E6-F1
#
_cell.length_a   1.000
_cell.length_b   1.000
_cell.length_c   1.000
_cell.angle_alpha   90.00
_cell.angle_beta   90.00
_cell.angle_gamma   90.00
#
_symmetry.space_group_name_H-M   'P 1'
#
loop_
_entity.id
_entity.type
_entity.pdbx_description
1 polymer ?
#
loop_
_entity_poly.entity_id
_entity_poly.type
_entity_poly.pdbx_seq_one_letter_code
_entity_poly.pdbx_strand_id
1 'polypeptide(L)' 'DWELAGGWTTVNGERVKDDGILEKFEMSLEEAQHLVMTARIQLGWVDPAELEAAEETETDEEAEA' A
#
# COMPACT_ATOMS: atom_id res chain seq x y z
N ASP A 1 -4.51 -9.99 3.55
CA ASP A 1 -4.59 -11.10 4.52
C ASP A 1 -4.94 -10.52 5.88
N TRP A 2 -5.83 -11.16 6.63
CA TRP A 2 -6.31 -10.70 7.94
C TRP A 2 -5.21 -10.78 9.01
N GLU A 3 -4.28 -11.74 8.87
CA GLU A 3 -3.07 -11.81 9.69
C GLU A 3 -2.11 -10.62 9.46
N LEU A 4 -2.16 -10.03 8.27
CA LEU A 4 -1.26 -8.96 7.86
C LEU A 4 -1.83 -7.59 8.25
N ALA A 5 -3.08 -7.31 7.88
CA ALA A 5 -3.74 -6.02 8.09
C ALA A 5 -4.47 -5.89 9.44
N GLY A 6 -4.69 -7.00 10.14
CA GLY A 6 -5.49 -7.05 11.35
C GLY A 6 -6.96 -7.33 11.07
N GLY A 7 -7.66 -7.82 12.09
CA GLY A 7 -9.01 -8.32 11.94
C GLY A 7 -9.81 -8.30 13.24
N TRP A 8 -11.04 -8.80 13.12
CA TRP A 8 -11.93 -8.99 14.27
C TRP A 8 -12.38 -10.44 14.29
N THR A 9 -12.10 -11.14 15.38
CA THR A 9 -12.70 -12.46 15.65
C THR A 9 -13.74 -12.34 16.74
N THR A 10 -14.59 -13.37 16.82
CA THR A 10 -15.56 -13.49 17.90
C THR A 10 -15.19 -14.68 18.75
N VAL A 11 -14.89 -14.43 20.02
CA VAL A 11 -14.56 -15.46 21.01
C VAL A 11 -15.60 -15.38 22.11
N ASN A 12 -16.33 -16.48 22.36
CA ASN A 12 -17.41 -16.54 23.36
C ASN A 12 -18.52 -15.49 23.21
N GLY A 13 -18.79 -15.05 21.98
CA GLY A 13 -19.84 -14.06 21.68
C GLY A 13 -19.39 -12.59 21.82
N GLU A 14 -18.15 -12.34 22.24
CA GLU A 14 -17.57 -11.00 22.29
C GLU A 14 -16.66 -10.76 21.07
N ARG A 15 -16.74 -9.56 20.48
CA ARG A 15 -15.80 -9.15 19.42
C ARG A 15 -14.46 -8.82 20.06
N VAL A 16 -13.43 -9.57 19.65
CA VAL A 16 -12.04 -9.35 20.01
C VAL A 16 -11.30 -8.83 18.78
N LYS A 17 -10.43 -7.85 18.97
CA LYS A 17 -9.55 -7.33 17.91
C LYS A 17 -8.30 -8.19 17.87
N ASP A 18 -7.99 -8.73 16.70
CA ASP A 18 -6.71 -9.41 16.45
C ASP A 18 -5.80 -8.45 15.69
N ASP A 19 -4.76 -7.97 16.36
CA ASP A 19 -3.82 -7.03 15.76
C ASP A 19 -3.00 -7.73 14.66
N GLY A 20 -3.03 -7.15 13.46
CA GLY A 20 -2.24 -7.62 12.34
C GLY A 20 -0.74 -7.38 12.55
N ILE A 21 0.09 -8.14 11.82
CA ILE A 21 1.54 -7.96 11.86
C ILE A 21 1.93 -6.52 11.52
N LEU A 22 1.25 -5.88 10.56
CA LEU A 22 1.58 -4.53 10.11
C LEU A 22 1.14 -3.43 11.09
N GLU A 23 0.15 -3.68 11.96
CA GLU A 23 -0.32 -2.69 12.93
C GLU A 23 0.77 -2.29 13.93
N LYS A 24 1.69 -3.21 14.24
CA LYS A 24 2.82 -2.97 15.16
C LYS A 24 3.88 -2.04 14.58
N PHE A 25 3.91 -1.89 13.26
CA PHE A 25 4.86 -1.03 12.55
C PHE A 25 4.29 0.35 12.28
N GLU A 26 3.07 0.66 12.76
CA GLU A 26 2.35 1.92 12.53
C GLU A 26 2.32 2.33 11.05
N MET A 27 2.40 1.35 10.15
CA MET A 27 2.63 1.60 8.73
C MET A 27 1.34 2.12 8.08
N SER A 28 1.45 3.27 7.43
CA SER A 28 0.34 3.82 6.65
C SER A 28 0.17 3.08 5.31
N LEU A 29 -1.03 3.16 4.72
CA LEU A 29 -1.31 2.58 3.41
C LEU A 29 -0.37 3.15 2.33
N GLU A 30 -0.11 4.46 2.40
CA GLU A 30 0.72 5.19 1.46
C GLU A 30 2.19 4.77 1.55
N GLU A 31 2.70 4.64 2.77
CA GLU A 31 4.06 4.14 3.02
C GLU A 31 4.22 2.68 2.56
N ALA A 32 3.22 1.83 2.81
CA ALA A 32 3.21 0.45 2.33
C ALA A 32 3.25 0.39 0.79
N GLN A 33 2.45 1.22 0.11
CA GLN A 33 2.44 1.30 -1.35
C GLN A 33 3.79 1.77 -1.89
N HIS A 34 4.38 2.81 -1.28
CA HIS A 34 5.69 3.32 -1.67
C HIS A 34 6.80 2.27 -1.53
N LEU A 35 6.80 1.51 -0.42
CA LEU A 35 7.75 0.41 -0.22
C LEU A 35 7.60 -0.69 -1.26
N VAL A 36 6.37 -1.07 -1.60
CA VAL A 36 6.09 -2.08 -2.62
C VAL A 36 6.53 -1.60 -4.01
N MET A 37 6.25 -0.34 -4.36
CA MET A 37 6.68 0.25 -5.64
C MET A 37 8.20 0.30 -5.73
N THR A 38 8.88 0.75 -4.67
CA THR A 38 10.34 0.78 -4.60
C THR A 38 10.95 -0.62 -4.77
N ALA A 39 10.39 -1.63 -4.09
CA ALA A 39 10.87 -3.01 -4.19
C ALA A 39 10.70 -3.59 -5.60
N ARG A 40 9.60 -3.27 -6.30
CA ARG A 40 9.37 -3.72 -7.68
C ARG A 40 10.39 -3.13 -8.67
N ILE A 41 10.73 -1.86 -8.49
CA ILE A 41 11.78 -1.20 -9.26
C ILE A 41 13.13 -1.86 -9.01
N GLN A 42 13.47 -2.12 -7.75
CA GLN A 42 14.74 -2.79 -7.39
C GLN A 42 14.87 -4.21 -7.97
N LEU A 43 13.74 -4.93 -8.07
CA LEU A 43 13.69 -6.25 -8.70
C LEU A 43 13.65 -6.18 -10.24
N GLY A 44 13.60 -4.97 -10.81
CA GLY A 44 13.56 -4.73 -12.26
C GLY A 44 12.24 -5.15 -12.90
N TRP A 45 11.16 -5.27 -12.12
CA TRP A 45 9.82 -5.60 -12.64
C TRP A 45 9.07 -4.37 -13.14
N VAL A 46 9.52 -3.18 -12.72
CA VAL A 46 8.99 -1.89 -13.14
C VAL A 46 10.17 -1.02 -13.52
N ASP A 47 10.12 -0.41 -14.70
CA ASP A 47 11.10 0.58 -15.13
C ASP A 47 10.70 1.94 -14.54
N PRO A 48 11.57 2.61 -13.76
CA PRO A 48 11.26 3.92 -13.19
C PRO A 48 11.00 4.99 -14.26
N ALA A 49 11.54 4.86 -15.47
CA ALA A 49 11.28 5.82 -16.55
C ALA A 49 9.82 5.78 -17.05
N GLU A 50 9.16 4.63 -16.96
CA GLU A 50 7.73 4.51 -17.31
C GLU A 50 6.81 5.12 -16.24
N LEU A 51 7.26 5.20 -14.98
CA LEU A 51 6.53 5.85 -13.90
C LEU A 51 6.62 7.38 -13.98
N GLU A 52 7.81 7.92 -14.25
CA GLU A 52 7.99 9.36 -14.45
C GLU A 52 7.16 9.88 -15.64
N ALA A 53 7.07 9.09 -16.72
CA ALA A 53 6.23 9.44 -17.86
C ALA A 53 4.73 9.43 -17.53
N ALA A 54 4.27 8.56 -16.63
CA ALA A 54 2.88 8.52 -16.18
C ALA A 54 2.53 9.75 -15.31
N GLU A 55 3.40 10.16 -14.40
CA GLU A 55 3.22 11.37 -13.58
C GLU A 55 3.22 12.64 -14.45
N GLU A 56 4.09 12.74 -15.46
CA GLU A 56 4.06 13.85 -16.42
C GLU A 56 2.75 13.90 -17.22
N THR A 57 2.22 12.76 -17.65
CA THR A 57 0.93 12.72 -18.38
C THR A 57 -0.28 13.04 -17.50
N GLU A 58 -0.29 12.63 -16.22
CA GLU A 58 -1.37 12.97 -15.28
C GLU A 58 -1.40 14.48 -15.00
N THR A 59 -0.23 15.13 -14.97
CA THR A 59 -0.11 16.58 -14.79
C THR A 59 -0.58 17.38 -16.00
N ASP A 60 -0.52 16.82 -17.20
CA ASP A 60 -0.97 17.46 -18.45
C ASP A 60 -2.50 17.32 -18.64
N GLU A 61 -3.11 16.22 -18.20
CA GLU A 61 -4.57 16.02 -18.26
C GLU A 61 -5.35 16.90 -17.25
N GLU A 62 -4.77 17.23 -16.08
CA GLU A 62 -5.42 18.09 -15.08
C GLU A 62 -5.37 19.59 -15.44
N ALA A 63 -4.54 19.99 -16.41
CA ALA A 63 -4.39 21.36 -16.87
C ALA A 63 -5.38 21.77 -17.99
N GLU A 64 -6.15 20.84 -18.56
CA GLU A 64 -7.12 21.09 -19.65
C GLU A 64 -8.61 20.97 -19.26
N ALA A 65 -8.97 21.05 -17.96
CA ALA A 65 -10.36 21.00 -17.49
C ALA A 65 -10.98 22.37 -17.14
#